data_AF-A0A395N8D7-F1
#
_entry.id   AF-A0A395N8D7-F1
#
_cell.length_a   1.000
_cell.length_b   1.000
_cell.length_c   1.000
_cell.angle_alpha   90.00
_cell.angle_beta   90.00
_cell.angle_gamma   90.00
#
_symmetry.space_group_name_H-M   'P 1'
#
loop_
_entity.id
_entity.type
_entity.pdbx_description
1 polymer ?
#
loop_
_entity_poly.entity_id
_entity_poly.type
_entity_poly.pdbx_seq_one_letter_code
_entity_poly.pdbx_strand_id
1 'polypeptide(L)'
;PVPSAGGIPPPPPPPPMADRDSGYSSGLPAAALPKPDDGRVSLLGDIQKAGGIGSLKKVDRTKINDRSAATVGGSSGSAAAAGASPAGPGGMANALAAALQKRKDKVSKSDDEEEDDDW
;
A
#
# COMPACT_ATOMS: atom_id res chain seq x y z
N PRO A 1 -45.90 -17.97 55.57
CA PRO A 1 -44.98 -18.65 54.61
C PRO A 1 -44.86 -17.84 53.31
N VAL A 2 -43.71 -17.23 53.08
CA VAL A 2 -43.33 -16.64 51.78
C VAL A 2 -41.99 -17.28 51.37
N PRO A 3 -41.87 -17.85 50.16
CA PRO A 3 -40.68 -18.59 49.77
C PRO A 3 -39.52 -17.63 49.49
N SER A 4 -38.39 -17.85 50.17
CA SER A 4 -37.11 -17.23 49.81
C SER A 4 -36.72 -17.69 48.40
N ALA A 5 -36.83 -16.78 47.44
CA ALA A 5 -36.35 -16.97 46.09
C ALA A 5 -34.84 -17.24 46.11
N GLY A 6 -34.43 -18.40 45.58
CA GLY A 6 -33.04 -18.76 45.36
C GLY A 6 -32.37 -17.73 44.46
N GLY A 7 -31.37 -17.03 45.00
CA GLY A 7 -30.59 -16.03 44.29
C GLY A 7 -29.78 -16.67 43.17
N ILE A 8 -29.86 -16.07 41.98
CA ILE A 8 -28.99 -16.35 40.84
C ILE A 8 -27.56 -15.97 41.28
N PRO A 9 -26.54 -16.82 41.09
CA PRO A 9 -25.16 -16.47 41.46
C PRO A 9 -24.73 -15.19 40.71
N PRO A 10 -23.95 -14.31 41.34
CA PRO A 10 -23.52 -13.07 40.70
C PRO A 10 -22.74 -13.40 39.41
N PRO A 11 -22.89 -12.57 38.37
CA PRO A 11 -22.16 -12.79 37.12
C PRO A 11 -20.65 -12.80 37.39
N PRO A 12 -19.89 -13.64 36.68
CA PRO A 12 -18.44 -13.65 36.82
C PRO A 12 -17.88 -12.26 36.49
N PRO A 13 -16.82 -11.83 37.19
CA PRO A 13 -16.18 -10.57 36.90
C PRO A 13 -15.73 -10.53 35.43
N PRO A 14 -15.82 -9.36 34.77
CA PRO A 14 -15.30 -9.22 33.42
C PRO A 14 -13.81 -9.57 33.39
N PRO A 15 -13.30 -10.19 32.31
CA PRO A 15 -11.88 -10.44 32.16
C PRO A 15 -11.11 -9.12 32.26
N PRO A 16 -9.88 -9.13 32.79
CA PRO A 16 -9.03 -7.95 32.78
C PRO A 16 -8.91 -7.45 31.34
N MET A 17 -9.21 -6.17 31.12
CA MET A 17 -8.96 -5.53 29.83
C MET A 17 -7.45 -5.59 29.60
N ALA A 18 -7.02 -6.18 28.48
CA ALA A 18 -5.62 -6.13 28.10
C ALA A 18 -5.18 -4.67 28.02
N ASP A 19 -4.12 -4.34 28.75
CA ASP A 19 -3.41 -3.07 28.71
C ASP A 19 -3.20 -2.63 27.25
N ARG A 20 -4.03 -1.66 26.80
CA ARG A 20 -3.99 -1.10 25.44
C ARG A 20 -2.87 -0.06 25.27
N ASP A 21 -2.08 0.13 26.31
CA ASP A 21 -0.92 1.00 26.45
C ASP A 21 0.37 0.32 25.97
N SER A 22 0.31 -0.96 25.60
CA SER A 22 1.41 -1.65 24.90
C SER A 22 1.17 -1.63 23.39
N GLY A 23 1.75 -0.65 22.71
CA GLY A 23 1.61 -0.41 21.27
C GLY A 23 2.19 -1.47 20.32
N TYR A 24 2.05 -2.77 20.59
CA TYR A 24 2.41 -3.82 19.63
C TYR A 24 1.47 -5.04 19.70
N SER A 25 0.54 -5.07 18.75
CA SER A 25 -0.17 -6.27 18.29
C SER A 25 0.80 -7.31 17.74
N SER A 26 0.53 -8.57 18.06
CA SER A 26 0.93 -9.82 17.38
C SER A 26 1.91 -9.72 16.21
N GLY A 27 3.11 -10.26 16.41
CA GLY A 27 4.06 -10.57 15.36
C GLY A 27 5.46 -10.68 15.95
N LEU A 28 6.22 -11.70 15.53
CA LEU A 28 7.66 -11.82 15.82
C LEU A 28 8.35 -10.45 15.71
N PRO A 29 9.32 -10.11 16.58
CA PRO A 29 10.00 -8.82 16.49
C PRO A 29 10.56 -8.66 15.08
N ALA A 30 10.07 -7.65 14.37
CA ALA A 30 10.58 -7.31 13.06
C ALA A 30 12.08 -7.10 13.19
N ALA A 31 12.87 -7.90 12.45
CA ALA A 31 14.31 -7.74 12.43
C ALA A 31 14.61 -6.28 12.07
N ALA A 32 15.39 -5.61 12.92
CA ALA A 32 15.74 -4.21 12.71
C ALA A 32 16.40 -4.07 11.33
N LEU A 33 15.83 -3.21 10.48
CA LEU A 33 16.42 -2.91 9.20
C LEU A 33 17.82 -2.30 9.44
N PRO A 34 18.83 -2.66 8.61
CA PRO A 34 20.12 -2.02 8.69
C PRO A 34 19.94 -0.52 8.52
N LYS A 35 20.60 0.25 9.40
CA LYS A 35 20.60 1.71 9.31
C LYS A 35 21.13 2.11 7.93
N PRO A 36 20.53 3.10 7.25
CA PRO A 36 21.07 3.58 5.99
C PRO A 36 22.45 4.19 6.26
N ASP A 37 23.48 3.55 5.69
CA ASP A 37 24.86 4.02 5.77
C ASP A 37 25.10 5.08 4.68
N ASP A 38 26.00 6.04 4.90
CA ASP A 38 26.34 7.06 3.89
C ASP A 38 26.84 6.43 2.57
N GLY A 39 27.51 5.28 2.65
CA GLY A 39 27.92 4.49 1.49
C GLY A 39 26.75 3.97 0.66
N ARG A 40 25.59 3.71 1.28
CA ARG A 40 24.37 3.31 0.57
C ARG A 40 23.81 4.45 -0.26
N VAL A 41 23.88 5.68 0.23
CA VAL A 41 23.41 6.87 -0.50
C VAL A 41 24.29 7.13 -1.72
N SER A 42 25.61 7.04 -1.56
CA SER A 42 26.55 7.15 -2.69
C SER A 42 26.26 6.09 -3.75
N LEU A 43 26.14 4.82 -3.33
CA LEU A 43 25.85 3.71 -4.22
C LEU A 43 24.56 3.93 -5.02
N LEU A 44 23.48 4.35 -4.35
CA LEU A 44 22.21 4.63 -5.03
C LEU A 44 22.34 5.81 -6.01
N GLY A 45 23.11 6.84 -5.64
CA GLY A 45 23.41 7.97 -6.53
C GLY A 45 24.20 7.53 -7.77
N ASP A 46 25.18 6.65 -7.62
CA ASP A 46 25.99 6.12 -8.71
C ASP A 46 25.17 5.21 -9.63
N ILE A 47 24.28 4.37 -9.08
CA ILE A 47 23.33 3.55 -9.87
C ILE A 47 22.42 4.44 -10.73
N GLN A 48 21.92 5.54 -10.17
CA GLN A 48 21.05 6.45 -10.89
C GLN A 48 21.80 7.23 -11.99
N LYS A 49 23.00 7.75 -11.68
CA LYS A 49 23.87 8.44 -12.66
C LYS A 49 24.34 7.52 -13.78
N ALA A 50 24.57 6.25 -13.49
CA ALA A 50 24.97 5.26 -14.48
C ALA A 50 23.84 4.92 -15.49
N GLY A 51 22.61 5.42 -15.29
CA GLY A 51 21.47 5.24 -16.21
C GLY A 51 20.61 4.00 -15.92
N GLY A 52 20.78 3.38 -14.75
CA GLY A 52 19.92 2.30 -14.26
C GLY A 52 19.83 1.09 -15.21
N ILE A 53 18.64 0.50 -15.31
CA ILE A 53 18.39 -0.72 -16.10
C ILE A 53 18.64 -0.48 -17.61
N GLY A 54 18.44 0.77 -18.09
CA GLY A 54 18.63 1.13 -19.49
C GLY A 54 20.08 1.07 -19.97
N SER A 55 21.04 1.17 -19.04
CA SER A 55 22.48 1.12 -19.32
C SER A 55 23.06 -0.29 -19.25
N LEU A 56 22.27 -1.29 -18.85
CA LEU A 56 22.73 -2.68 -18.80
C LEU A 56 22.84 -3.27 -20.21
N LYS A 57 23.78 -4.19 -20.39
CA LYS A 57 23.96 -4.90 -21.66
C LYS A 57 22.69 -5.69 -21.99
N LYS A 58 22.22 -5.58 -23.24
CA LYS A 58 21.11 -6.37 -23.76
C LYS A 58 21.48 -7.86 -23.72
N VAL A 59 20.62 -8.67 -23.11
CA VAL A 59 20.73 -10.13 -23.10
C VAL A 59 19.59 -10.69 -23.95
N ASP A 60 19.83 -11.84 -24.59
CA ASP A 60 18.79 -12.59 -25.29
C ASP A 60 17.60 -12.85 -24.36
N ARG A 61 16.39 -12.64 -24.88
CA ARG A 61 15.13 -12.76 -24.13
C ARG A 61 14.93 -14.16 -23.53
N THR A 62 15.47 -15.20 -24.17
CA THR A 62 15.45 -16.59 -23.67
C THR A 62 16.31 -16.81 -22.43
N LYS A 63 17.26 -15.91 -22.16
CA LYS A 63 18.17 -15.96 -21.01
C LYS A 63 17.83 -14.93 -19.94
N ILE A 64 16.75 -14.15 -20.13
CA ILE A 64 16.30 -13.19 -19.13
C ILE A 64 15.72 -13.95 -17.96
N ASN A 65 16.34 -13.80 -16.78
CA ASN A 65 15.74 -14.21 -15.53
C ASN A 65 14.77 -13.12 -15.07
N ASP A 66 13.51 -13.22 -15.48
CA ASP A 66 12.48 -12.24 -15.16
C ASP A 66 12.07 -12.34 -13.69
N ARG A 67 12.54 -11.38 -12.90
CA ARG A 67 12.18 -11.20 -11.49
C ARG A 67 11.30 -9.98 -11.26
N SER A 68 10.63 -9.46 -12.29
CA SER A 68 9.73 -8.31 -12.16
C SER A 68 8.55 -8.56 -11.22
N ALA A 69 8.10 -9.82 -11.11
CA ALA A 69 7.07 -10.24 -10.17
C ALA A 69 7.60 -10.66 -8.79
N ALA A 70 8.92 -10.69 -8.58
CA ALA A 70 9.48 -11.07 -7.30
C ALA A 70 9.26 -9.93 -6.29
N THR A 71 8.59 -10.25 -5.18
CA THR A 71 8.57 -9.37 -4.01
C THR A 71 9.99 -9.32 -3.43
N VAL A 72 10.77 -8.32 -3.84
CA VAL A 72 12.05 -8.03 -3.18
C VAL A 72 11.75 -7.55 -1.77
N GLY A 73 12.32 -8.25 -0.78
CA GLY A 73 12.08 -8.00 0.65
C GLY A 73 12.27 -6.52 1.00
N GLY A 74 11.21 -5.95 1.57
CA GLY A 74 10.98 -4.50 1.75
C GLY A 74 9.48 -4.21 1.87
N SER A 75 8.64 -5.08 1.30
CA SER A 75 7.25 -5.22 1.73
C SER A 75 7.21 -6.05 3.01
N SER A 76 6.94 -5.41 4.14
CA SER A 76 6.52 -6.08 5.37
C SER A 76 5.41 -7.05 5.03
N GLY A 77 5.59 -8.32 5.39
CA GLY A 77 4.80 -9.43 4.92
C GLY A 77 3.28 -9.23 5.00
N SER A 78 2.62 -9.59 3.91
CA SER A 78 1.35 -10.30 3.98
C SER A 78 1.47 -11.52 3.08
N ALA A 79 1.78 -12.65 3.69
CA ALA A 79 1.48 -13.95 3.11
C ALA A 79 -0.04 -14.13 3.16
N ALA A 80 -0.76 -13.49 2.24
CA ALA A 80 -2.13 -13.82 1.88
C ALA A 80 -2.51 -13.06 0.59
N ALA A 81 -2.09 -13.60 -0.55
CA ALA A 81 -2.82 -13.40 -1.79
C ALA A 81 -2.75 -14.69 -2.62
N ALA A 82 -3.19 -15.79 -2.00
CA ALA A 82 -3.85 -16.82 -2.79
C ALA A 82 -5.05 -16.14 -3.49
N GLY A 83 -4.92 -15.88 -4.78
CA GLY A 83 -6.02 -15.34 -5.60
C GLY A 83 -5.96 -13.84 -5.92
N ALA A 84 -4.79 -13.30 -6.28
CA ALA A 84 -4.79 -12.11 -7.14
C ALA A 84 -5.16 -12.53 -8.57
N SER A 85 -6.46 -12.74 -8.80
CA SER A 85 -7.01 -12.86 -10.15
C SER A 85 -6.55 -11.67 -11.00
N PRO A 86 -6.28 -11.89 -12.30
CA PRO A 86 -5.85 -10.82 -13.20
C PRO A 86 -6.82 -9.65 -13.07
N ALA A 87 -6.28 -8.44 -12.94
CA ALA A 87 -7.04 -7.20 -12.92
C ALA A 87 -8.05 -7.23 -14.07
N GLY A 88 -9.32 -7.42 -13.71
CA GLY A 88 -10.42 -7.37 -14.65
C GLY A 88 -10.51 -5.98 -15.30
N PRO A 89 -11.36 -5.83 -16.33
CA PRO A 89 -11.46 -4.67 -17.22
C PRO A 89 -11.90 -3.34 -16.57
N GLY A 90 -11.68 -3.15 -15.27
CA GLY A 90 -11.96 -1.94 -14.49
C GLY A 90 -10.87 -1.58 -13.47
N GLY A 91 -9.63 -2.02 -13.67
CA GLY A 91 -8.52 -1.69 -12.78
C GLY A 91 -8.27 -0.18 -12.64
N MET A 92 -7.72 0.24 -11.50
CA MET A 92 -7.49 1.64 -11.06
C MET A 92 -6.97 2.59 -12.16
N ALA A 93 -6.15 2.10 -13.09
CA ALA A 93 -5.65 2.88 -14.22
C ALA A 93 -6.78 3.37 -15.16
N ASN A 94 -7.79 2.54 -15.44
CA ASN A 94 -8.94 2.93 -16.27
C ASN A 94 -9.85 3.92 -15.53
N ALA A 95 -10.03 3.73 -14.21
CA ALA A 95 -10.76 4.69 -13.38
C ALA A 95 -10.07 6.06 -13.34
N LEU A 96 -8.73 6.07 -13.29
CA LEU A 96 -7.94 7.30 -13.35
C LEU A 96 -8.03 7.99 -14.71
N ALA A 97 -7.96 7.23 -15.81
CA ALA A 97 -8.12 7.77 -17.16
C ALA A 97 -9.52 8.41 -17.35
N ALA A 98 -10.58 7.74 -16.91
CA ALA A 98 -11.95 8.28 -16.97
C ALA A 98 -12.12 9.54 -16.10
N ALA A 99 -11.52 9.55 -14.90
CA ALA A 99 -11.55 10.72 -14.02
C ALA A 99 -10.80 11.92 -14.61
N LEU A 100 -9.66 11.69 -15.26
CA LEU A 100 -8.88 12.74 -15.94
C LEU A 100 -9.62 13.30 -17.15
N GLN A 101 -10.26 12.45 -17.96
CA GLN A 101 -11.08 12.88 -19.09
C GLN A 101 -12.23 13.78 -18.62
N LYS A 102 -12.96 13.34 -17.58
CA LYS A 102 -14.06 14.12 -16.99
C LYS A 102 -13.62 15.44 -16.37
N ARG A 103 -12.39 15.51 -15.82
CA ARG A 103 -11.79 16.77 -15.35
C ARG A 103 -11.43 17.68 -16.52
N LYS A 104 -10.90 17.14 -17.62
CA LYS A 104 -10.54 17.93 -18.80
C LYS A 104 -11.77 18.55 -19.46
N ASP A 105 -12.84 17.78 -19.63
CA ASP A 105 -14.09 18.31 -20.22
C ASP A 105 -14.70 19.42 -19.35
N LYS A 106 -14.67 19.28 -18.01
CA LYS A 106 -15.14 20.32 -17.09
C LYS A 106 -14.28 21.59 -17.16
N VAL A 107 -12.97 21.45 -17.29
CA VAL A 107 -12.04 22.59 -17.36
C VAL A 107 -12.14 23.31 -18.71
N SER A 108 -12.16 22.57 -19.82
CA SER A 108 -12.28 23.19 -21.16
C SER A 108 -13.65 23.83 -21.42
N LYS A 109 -14.72 23.36 -20.77
CA LYS A 109 -16.05 23.98 -20.87
C LYS A 109 -16.18 25.29 -20.08
N SER A 110 -15.25 25.57 -19.18
CA SER A 110 -15.19 26.83 -18.40
C SER A 110 -14.27 27.89 -19.03
N ASP A 111 -13.70 27.61 -20.21
CA ASP A 111 -12.76 28.49 -20.93
C ASP A 111 -13.38 29.07 -22.21
N ASP A 112 -14.56 28.60 -22.63
CA ASP A 112 -15.24 28.95 -23.89
C ASP A 112 -16.47 29.89 -23.68
N GLU A 113 -16.69 30.34 -22.45
CA GLU A 113 -17.68 31.38 -22.13
C GLU A 113 -17.03 32.39 -21.20
N GLU A 114 -16.30 33.34 -21.77
CA GLU A 114 -16.08 34.73 -21.28
C GLU A 114 -15.04 35.43 -22.19
N GLU A 115 -15.41 35.66 -23.46
CA GLU A 115 -14.96 36.84 -24.22
C GLU A 115 -16.21 37.68 -24.54
N ASP A 116 -16.93 38.10 -23.50
CA ASP A 116 -17.73 39.31 -23.58
C ASP A 116 -16.94 40.38 -22.81
N ASP A 117 -16.20 41.16 -23.60
CA ASP A 117 -15.54 42.41 -23.26
C ASP A 117 -16.47 43.30 -22.42
N ASP A 118 -16.25 43.44 -21.11
CA ASP A 118 -16.72 44.62 -20.33
C ASP A 118 -16.16 44.69 -18.89
N TRP A 119 -14.86 44.43 -18.70
CA TRP A 119 -14.09 44.91 -17.53
C TRP A 119 -12.76 45.55 -17.94
#